data_AF-A0A967KLJ6-F1
#
_entry.id   AF-A0A967KLJ6-F1
#
_cell.length_a   1.000
_cell.length_b   1.000
_cell.length_c   1.000
_cell.angle_alpha   90.00
_cell.angle_beta   90.00
_cell.angle_gamma   90.00
#
_symmetry.space_group_name_H-M   'P 1'
#
loop_
_entity.id
_entity.type
_entity.pdbx_description
1 polymer ?
#
loop_
_entity_poly.entity_id
_entity_poly.type
_entity_poly.pdbx_seq_one_letter_code
_entity_poly.pdbx_strand_id
1 'polypeptide(L)'
;MTIMSDEITFGKDFIVERLIQLCEERKRNFRGYKHRKLPYHRNCYLYKLGLHGKNIKKKVIKWDKCTRCVGSCFIGHLDTGDWISTDKKRELSDSLNSSNHIDWLLHLSQKRYRDHSSHQLFVGILGWFLLRCRINNPSNPGRTISLKRWMSQKLTKKMQEHDKRKQVTEEQVEIIWWMASLFHDYAYPLSHILKVVPSVTERNREASLKQIWSLMGFTRSKKNKVFERVYDDEFLKDLLTIVKQKKDINKRKKALQSIYKNRLSGYFDDDELKESLNHCYDHGLLGAAHLSALLEKERNTIIDTVIRAIGIHNGAVYSKQVNIEKDPIAFLLILCDECQEWERHIAVGDKVMSESKWIRIQGIQKRGKNFIIKDNPTIIFEFPDAVK
;
A
#
# COMPACT_ATOMS: atom_id res chain seq x y z
N MET A 1 12.89 2.30 22.60
CA MET A 1 13.68 1.41 21.71
C MET A 1 14.48 0.49 22.61
N THR A 2 14.00 -0.74 22.78
CA THR A 2 14.71 -1.75 23.57
C THR A 2 15.43 -2.64 22.57
N ILE A 3 16.73 -2.86 22.77
CA ILE A 3 17.53 -3.73 21.91
C ILE A 3 18.07 -4.83 22.79
N MET A 4 17.53 -6.01 22.60
CA MET A 4 18.14 -7.23 23.09
C MET A 4 18.82 -7.85 21.87
N SER A 5 20.16 -7.90 21.86
CA SER A 5 21.02 -8.61 20.90
C SER A 5 20.58 -8.62 19.42
N ASP A 6 21.24 -7.85 18.54
CA ASP A 6 21.06 -7.85 17.08
C ASP A 6 19.61 -7.65 16.52
N GLU A 7 18.62 -7.46 17.38
CA GLU A 7 17.22 -7.23 16.99
C GLU A 7 16.81 -5.75 17.12
N ILE A 8 15.98 -5.30 16.17
CA ILE A 8 15.43 -3.94 16.15
C ILE A 8 13.93 -4.02 16.37
N THR A 9 13.47 -3.50 17.50
CA THR A 9 12.03 -3.39 17.82
C THR A 9 11.56 -1.95 17.63
N PHE A 10 10.57 -1.73 16.76
CA PHE A 10 9.90 -0.43 16.62
C PHE A 10 8.65 -0.42 17.52
N GLY A 11 8.65 0.41 18.57
CA GLY A 11 7.46 0.61 19.38
C GLY A 11 6.46 1.54 18.67
N LYS A 12 5.16 1.28 18.79
CA LYS A 12 4.06 2.11 18.24
C LYS A 12 4.19 3.58 18.61
N ASP A 13 4.64 3.88 19.83
CA ASP A 13 4.81 5.24 20.33
C ASP A 13 5.89 6.02 19.57
N PHE A 14 6.96 5.35 19.11
CA PHE A 14 8.02 5.98 18.33
C PHE A 14 7.53 6.48 16.97
N ILE A 15 6.69 5.70 16.28
CA ILE A 15 6.10 6.06 14.99
C ILE A 15 5.18 7.27 15.17
N VAL A 16 4.36 7.27 16.23
CA VAL A 16 3.44 8.37 16.55
C VAL A 16 4.20 9.65 16.88
N GLU A 17 5.26 9.58 17.69
CA GLU A 17 6.10 10.75 18.01
C GLU A 17 6.74 11.37 16.77
N ARG A 18 7.27 10.54 15.85
CA ARG A 18 7.84 11.03 14.60
C ARG A 18 6.79 11.64 13.69
N LEU A 19 5.61 11.02 13.58
CA LEU A 19 4.48 11.60 12.86
C LEU A 19 4.17 13.04 13.29
N ILE A 20 4.11 13.25 14.60
CA ILE A 20 3.85 14.58 15.17
C ILE A 20 4.94 15.56 14.77
N GLN A 21 6.20 15.16 14.89
CA GLN A 21 7.32 15.99 14.49
C GLN A 21 7.27 16.37 13.01
N LEU A 22 6.88 15.45 12.13
CA LEU A 22 6.76 15.71 10.69
C LEU A 22 5.64 16.69 10.35
N CYS A 23 4.50 16.55 11.01
CA CYS A 23 3.44 17.54 10.91
C CYS A 23 3.93 18.92 11.37
N GLU A 24 4.79 19.01 12.39
CA GLU A 24 5.36 20.28 12.84
C GLU A 24 6.42 20.85 11.89
N GLU A 25 7.30 20.03 11.32
CA GLU A 25 8.30 20.43 10.33
C GLU A 25 7.63 20.98 9.06
N ARG A 26 6.61 20.30 8.53
CA ARG A 26 5.85 20.82 7.37
C ARG A 26 5.05 22.07 7.70
N LYS A 27 4.45 22.19 8.91
CA LYS A 27 3.79 23.44 9.33
C LYS A 27 4.73 24.65 9.25
N ARG A 28 6.02 24.48 9.54
CA ARG A 28 7.01 25.57 9.44
C ARG A 28 7.26 25.94 7.97
N ASN A 29 7.36 24.96 7.08
CA ASN A 29 7.58 25.18 5.65
C ASN A 29 6.35 25.80 4.94
N PHE A 30 5.13 25.54 5.42
CA PHE A 30 3.90 26.10 4.84
C PHE A 30 3.56 27.52 5.30
N ARG A 31 4.25 28.09 6.31
CA ARG A 31 3.97 29.47 6.78
C ARG A 31 4.22 30.57 5.72
N GLY A 32 4.89 30.25 4.61
CA GLY A 32 5.09 31.15 3.46
C GLY A 32 3.95 31.17 2.44
N TYR A 33 3.01 30.22 2.48
CA TYR A 33 1.89 30.18 1.53
C TYR A 33 0.69 30.99 2.07
N LYS A 34 0.40 32.14 1.44
CA LYS A 34 -0.82 32.92 1.73
C LYS A 34 -2.06 32.08 1.42
N HIS A 35 -2.67 31.52 2.46
CA HIS A 35 -3.88 30.71 2.37
C HIS A 35 -5.04 31.49 1.71
N ARG A 36 -5.46 31.08 0.50
CA ARG A 36 -6.88 31.18 0.13
C ARG A 36 -7.66 30.25 1.07
N LYS A 37 -8.72 30.79 1.69
CA LYS A 37 -9.52 30.16 2.75
C LYS A 37 -10.00 28.75 2.33
N LEU A 38 -9.33 27.70 2.81
CA LEU A 38 -9.89 26.35 2.87
C LEU A 38 -10.46 26.12 4.28
N PRO A 39 -11.79 25.99 4.46
CA PRO A 39 -12.45 26.11 5.76
C PRO A 39 -12.23 24.94 6.75
N TYR A 40 -11.44 23.91 6.42
CA TYR A 40 -11.33 22.69 7.23
C TYR A 40 -9.97 22.40 7.87
N HIS A 41 -8.90 23.16 7.56
CA HIS A 41 -7.55 22.73 7.96
C HIS A 41 -7.13 23.06 9.40
N ARG A 42 -7.65 24.12 10.04
CA ARG A 42 -7.14 24.52 11.38
C ARG A 42 -7.46 23.54 12.51
N ASN A 43 -8.54 22.75 12.39
CA ASN A 43 -8.98 21.85 13.47
C ASN A 43 -8.41 20.42 13.41
N CYS A 44 -7.74 20.03 12.32
CA CYS A 44 -7.14 18.69 12.19
C CYS A 44 -5.80 18.53 12.93
N TYR A 45 -5.15 19.64 13.30
CA TYR A 45 -3.72 19.65 13.64
C TYR A 45 -3.39 19.81 15.14
N LEU A 46 -4.38 19.96 16.02
CA LEU A 46 -4.20 20.34 17.44
C LEU A 46 -4.66 19.28 18.47
N TYR A 47 -5.06 18.08 18.06
CA TYR A 47 -5.53 17.07 19.02
C TYR A 47 -4.39 16.15 19.50
N LYS A 48 -3.57 16.63 20.45
CA LYS A 48 -2.64 15.81 21.25
C LYS A 48 -3.24 15.56 22.66
N LEU A 49 -3.22 14.30 23.08
CA LEU A 49 -2.96 13.82 24.46
C LEU A 49 -3.93 14.12 25.62
N GLY A 50 -5.25 14.08 25.39
CA GLY A 50 -6.25 14.01 26.47
C GLY A 50 -6.89 12.63 26.58
N LEU A 51 -6.16 11.61 27.06
CA LEU A 51 -6.70 10.29 27.43
C LEU A 51 -7.30 10.30 28.84
N HIS A 52 -8.20 11.24 29.13
CA HIS A 52 -9.24 11.06 30.13
C HIS A 52 -10.48 11.85 29.66
N GLY A 53 -11.58 11.15 29.37
CA GLY A 53 -12.84 11.79 29.02
C GLY A 53 -13.80 10.90 28.23
N LYS A 54 -15.05 10.83 28.72
CA LYS A 54 -16.19 9.96 28.36
C LYS A 54 -16.71 10.05 26.90
N ASN A 55 -15.91 10.43 25.91
CA ASN A 55 -16.38 10.64 24.52
C ASN A 55 -15.47 10.01 23.46
N ILE A 56 -15.15 8.72 23.61
CA ILE A 56 -14.33 7.93 22.68
C ILE A 56 -14.96 7.90 21.27
N LYS A 57 -16.29 7.72 21.14
CA LYS A 57 -16.98 7.67 19.84
C LYS A 57 -16.79 8.93 18.98
N LYS A 58 -16.88 10.13 19.55
CA LYS A 58 -16.66 11.39 18.82
C LYS A 58 -15.18 11.59 18.42
N LYS A 59 -14.25 11.02 19.17
CA LYS A 59 -12.79 11.12 18.91
C LYS A 59 -12.37 10.20 17.76
N VAL A 60 -12.85 8.94 17.72
CA VAL A 60 -12.54 7.99 16.63
C VAL A 60 -13.07 8.50 15.29
N ILE A 61 -14.30 9.02 15.23
CA ILE A 61 -14.90 9.56 14.00
C ILE A 61 -14.11 10.76 13.42
N LYS A 62 -13.46 11.56 14.28
CA LYS A 62 -12.62 12.69 13.81
C LYS A 62 -11.27 12.25 13.28
N TRP A 63 -10.71 11.18 13.84
CA TRP A 63 -9.38 10.68 13.47
C TRP A 63 -9.42 9.97 12.10
N ASP A 64 -10.43 9.13 11.86
CA ASP A 64 -10.72 8.48 10.57
C ASP A 64 -10.95 9.49 9.42
N LYS A 65 -11.65 10.60 9.70
CA LYS A 65 -11.76 11.70 8.73
C LYS A 65 -10.43 12.39 8.42
N CYS A 66 -9.49 12.39 9.38
CA CYS A 66 -8.20 13.05 9.21
C CYS A 66 -7.27 12.20 8.32
N THR A 67 -7.18 10.89 8.58
CA THR A 67 -6.31 9.96 7.83
C THR A 67 -6.72 9.86 6.37
N ARG A 68 -8.04 9.77 6.08
CA ARG A 68 -8.58 9.82 4.71
C ARG A 68 -8.15 11.09 3.96
N CYS A 69 -8.33 12.26 4.59
CA CYS A 69 -7.95 13.53 3.99
C CYS A 69 -6.43 13.63 3.77
N VAL A 70 -5.62 13.11 4.69
CA VAL A 70 -4.15 13.20 4.60
C VAL A 70 -3.63 12.48 3.36
N GLY A 71 -4.08 11.25 3.08
CA GLY A 71 -3.65 10.50 1.89
C GLY A 71 -4.00 11.22 0.58
N SER A 72 -5.26 11.65 0.44
CA SER A 72 -5.71 12.37 -0.76
C SER A 72 -5.04 13.74 -0.93
N CYS A 73 -4.87 14.48 0.17
CA CYS A 73 -4.17 15.76 0.14
C CYS A 73 -2.71 15.53 -0.23
N PHE A 74 -2.10 14.46 0.26
CA PHE A 74 -0.71 14.15 -0.05
C PHE A 74 -0.51 13.94 -1.55
N ILE A 75 -1.33 13.10 -2.20
CA ILE A 75 -1.27 12.89 -3.66
C ILE A 75 -1.49 14.19 -4.43
N GLY A 76 -2.47 15.00 -4.03
CA GLY A 76 -2.72 16.30 -4.67
C GLY A 76 -1.57 17.30 -4.53
N HIS A 77 -0.71 17.16 -3.51
CA HIS A 77 0.45 18.03 -3.26
C HIS A 77 1.78 17.34 -3.57
N LEU A 78 1.77 16.11 -4.09
CA LEU A 78 2.98 15.47 -4.57
C LEU A 78 3.46 16.26 -5.78
N ASP A 79 4.64 16.86 -5.62
CA ASP A 79 5.38 17.44 -6.73
C ASP A 79 5.97 16.30 -7.56
N THR A 80 5.14 15.74 -8.44
CA THR A 80 5.54 14.72 -9.40
C THR A 80 6.27 15.31 -10.60
N GLY A 81 6.62 16.61 -10.57
CA GLY A 81 6.92 17.37 -11.79
C GLY A 81 5.84 17.13 -12.86
N ASP A 82 6.28 16.91 -14.09
CA ASP A 82 5.43 16.67 -15.26
C ASP A 82 5.09 15.18 -15.52
N TRP A 83 5.42 14.26 -14.59
CA TRP A 83 5.23 12.81 -14.85
C TRP A 83 3.79 12.35 -14.72
N ILE A 84 2.97 13.05 -13.94
CA ILE A 84 1.56 12.75 -13.72
C ILE A 84 0.78 14.04 -13.89
N SER A 85 -0.14 14.06 -14.85
CA SER A 85 -1.00 15.22 -15.10
C SER A 85 -1.85 15.56 -13.87
N THR A 86 -2.23 16.83 -13.72
CA THR A 86 -3.10 17.28 -12.62
C THR A 86 -4.43 16.52 -12.58
N ASP A 87 -5.00 16.21 -13.75
CA ASP A 87 -6.23 15.42 -13.84
C ASP A 87 -6.02 13.99 -13.31
N LYS A 88 -4.88 13.36 -13.62
CA LYS A 88 -4.54 12.04 -13.07
C LYS A 88 -4.25 12.06 -11.58
N LYS A 89 -3.61 13.10 -11.04
CA LYS A 89 -3.46 13.26 -9.59
C LYS A 89 -4.82 13.29 -8.88
N ARG A 90 -5.79 14.00 -9.47
CA ARG A 90 -7.17 14.03 -8.97
C ARG A 90 -7.81 12.64 -9.04
N GLU A 91 -7.64 11.93 -10.15
CA GLU A 91 -8.18 10.58 -10.33
C GLU A 91 -7.58 9.55 -9.35
N LEU A 92 -6.27 9.62 -9.11
CA LEU A 92 -5.56 8.83 -8.09
C LEU A 92 -6.08 9.13 -6.68
N SER A 93 -6.22 10.41 -6.35
CA SER A 93 -6.80 10.86 -5.08
C SER A 93 -8.24 10.36 -4.91
N ASP A 94 -9.07 10.46 -5.96
CA ASP A 94 -10.43 9.96 -5.96
C ASP A 94 -10.47 8.44 -5.79
N SER A 95 -9.57 7.69 -6.44
CA SER A 95 -9.45 6.23 -6.31
C SER A 95 -9.07 5.81 -4.89
N LEU A 96 -8.09 6.48 -4.27
CA LEU A 96 -7.71 6.22 -2.87
C LEU A 96 -8.87 6.52 -1.92
N ASN A 97 -9.53 7.67 -2.09
CA ASN A 97 -10.70 8.04 -1.29
C ASN A 97 -11.84 7.03 -1.45
N SER A 98 -12.03 6.51 -2.67
CA SER A 98 -13.05 5.52 -2.96
C SER A 98 -12.79 4.20 -2.28
N SER A 99 -11.54 3.72 -2.27
CA SER A 99 -11.16 2.52 -1.53
C SER A 99 -11.55 2.64 -0.04
N ASN A 100 -11.29 3.80 0.56
CA ASN A 100 -11.65 4.10 1.95
C ASN A 100 -13.17 4.15 2.20
N HIS A 101 -13.97 4.36 1.15
CA HIS A 101 -15.43 4.27 1.22
C HIS A 101 -15.94 2.83 1.11
N ILE A 102 -15.10 1.88 0.72
CA ILE A 102 -15.45 0.46 0.62
C ILE A 102 -14.87 -0.30 1.82
N ASP A 103 -13.90 0.26 2.56
CA ASP A 103 -13.37 -0.29 3.82
C ASP A 103 -14.43 -0.76 4.81
N TRP A 104 -15.59 -0.10 4.88
CA TRP A 104 -16.64 -0.56 5.79
C TRP A 104 -17.21 -1.94 5.41
N LEU A 105 -17.14 -2.35 4.13
CA LEU A 105 -17.49 -3.71 3.73
C LEU A 105 -16.54 -4.74 4.32
N LEU A 106 -15.30 -4.35 4.59
CA LEU A 106 -14.32 -5.21 5.22
C LEU A 106 -14.67 -5.47 6.70
N HIS A 107 -15.57 -4.68 7.30
CA HIS A 107 -16.16 -5.05 8.60
C HIS A 107 -17.00 -6.33 8.54
N LEU A 108 -17.41 -6.76 7.35
CA LEU A 108 -18.07 -8.04 7.13
C LEU A 108 -17.08 -9.19 6.90
N SER A 109 -15.77 -8.89 6.85
CA SER A 109 -14.70 -9.88 6.66
C SER A 109 -14.16 -10.40 8.00
N GLN A 110 -13.57 -11.60 7.98
CA GLN A 110 -13.00 -12.24 9.18
C GLN A 110 -11.73 -11.53 9.71
N LYS A 111 -10.97 -10.82 8.85
CA LYS A 111 -9.86 -9.97 9.29
C LYS A 111 -10.43 -8.75 10.01
N ARG A 112 -10.48 -8.80 11.34
CA ARG A 112 -11.01 -7.73 12.20
C ARG A 112 -10.37 -6.37 11.87
N TYR A 113 -11.25 -5.38 11.74
CA TYR A 113 -11.05 -3.93 11.86
C TYR A 113 -9.63 -3.41 11.59
N ARG A 114 -9.29 -3.26 10.32
CA ARG A 114 -8.24 -2.35 9.87
C ARG A 114 -8.90 -1.16 9.17
N ASP A 115 -8.57 0.05 9.60
CA ASP A 115 -8.72 1.23 8.74
C ASP A 115 -7.55 1.18 7.74
N HIS A 116 -7.83 0.73 6.51
CA HIS A 116 -6.79 0.46 5.51
C HIS A 116 -6.07 1.76 5.15
N SER A 117 -6.79 2.88 5.15
CA SER A 117 -6.23 4.21 4.92
C SER A 117 -5.20 4.56 5.98
N SER A 118 -5.55 4.33 7.26
CA SER A 118 -4.65 4.57 8.38
C SER A 118 -3.40 3.70 8.28
N HIS A 119 -3.55 2.44 7.87
CA HIS A 119 -2.41 1.56 7.64
C HIS A 119 -1.51 2.01 6.50
N GLN A 120 -2.06 2.22 5.31
CA GLN A 120 -1.32 2.68 4.14
C GLN A 120 -0.51 3.93 4.45
N LEU A 121 -1.12 4.84 5.21
CA LEU A 121 -0.45 6.03 5.71
C LEU A 121 0.72 5.67 6.65
N PHE A 122 0.50 4.80 7.63
CA PHE A 122 1.55 4.37 8.57
C PHE A 122 2.72 3.63 7.90
N VAL A 123 2.43 2.75 6.95
CA VAL A 123 3.44 2.13 6.09
C VAL A 123 4.24 3.21 5.39
N GLY A 124 3.57 4.15 4.71
CA GLY A 124 4.22 5.25 4.01
C GLY A 124 5.12 6.09 4.91
N ILE A 125 4.69 6.41 6.13
CA ILE A 125 5.50 7.18 7.08
C ILE A 125 6.71 6.37 7.56
N LEU A 126 6.52 5.10 7.88
CA LEU A 126 7.60 4.24 8.37
C LEU A 126 8.70 4.12 7.32
N GLY A 127 8.37 3.80 6.07
CA GLY A 127 9.40 3.71 5.04
C GLY A 127 9.99 5.07 4.67
N TRP A 128 9.21 6.16 4.76
CA TRP A 128 9.73 7.51 4.57
C TRP A 128 10.77 7.89 5.64
N PHE A 129 10.59 7.42 6.88
CA PHE A 129 11.59 7.50 7.92
C PHE A 129 12.82 6.64 7.59
N LEU A 130 12.62 5.39 7.18
CA LEU A 130 13.72 4.47 6.83
C LEU A 130 14.56 4.95 5.64
N LEU A 131 13.95 5.59 4.65
CA LEU A 131 14.65 6.22 3.52
C LEU A 131 15.72 7.24 3.98
N ARG A 132 15.53 7.87 5.14
CA ARG A 132 16.49 8.84 5.71
C ARG A 132 17.56 8.20 6.58
N CYS A 133 17.42 6.93 6.96
CA CYS A 133 18.44 6.22 7.71
C CYS A 133 19.74 6.10 6.90
N ARG A 134 20.87 6.17 7.60
CA ARG A 134 22.20 5.96 7.03
C ARG A 134 22.52 4.48 7.02
N ILE A 135 23.08 4.00 5.91
CA ILE A 135 23.56 2.65 5.70
C ILE A 135 25.03 2.70 5.25
N ASN A 136 25.76 1.60 5.39
CA ASN A 136 27.11 1.52 4.84
C ASN A 136 27.06 1.60 3.32
N ASN A 137 28.01 2.33 2.72
CA ASN A 137 28.12 2.42 1.28
C ASN A 137 28.84 1.18 0.73
N PRO A 138 28.17 0.31 -0.04
CA PRO A 138 28.81 -0.90 -0.58
C PRO A 138 29.96 -0.56 -1.53
N SER A 139 29.87 0.58 -2.23
CA SER A 139 30.92 1.04 -3.15
C SER A 139 32.10 1.73 -2.46
N ASN A 140 31.98 2.06 -1.17
CA ASN A 140 33.04 2.74 -0.43
C ASN A 140 33.01 2.34 1.06
N PRO A 141 33.63 1.20 1.40
CA PRO A 141 33.67 0.70 2.78
C PRO A 141 34.18 1.75 3.75
N GLY A 142 33.48 1.93 4.89
CA GLY A 142 33.80 2.96 5.88
C GLY A 142 33.05 4.28 5.70
N ARG A 143 32.41 4.53 4.55
CA ARG A 143 31.49 5.66 4.37
C ARG A 143 30.03 5.22 4.53
N THR A 144 29.17 6.15 4.92
CA THR A 144 27.72 5.93 4.99
C THR A 144 26.96 6.81 3.99
N ILE A 145 25.87 6.28 3.44
CA ILE A 145 24.94 6.97 2.54
C ILE A 145 23.51 6.80 3.08
N SER A 146 22.57 7.67 2.70
CA SER A 146 21.16 7.45 3.04
C SER A 146 20.60 6.25 2.25
N LEU A 147 19.63 5.53 2.81
CA LEU A 147 18.91 4.48 2.09
C LEU A 147 18.27 5.04 0.82
N LYS A 148 17.71 6.26 0.89
CA LYS A 148 17.15 6.98 -0.26
C LYS A 148 18.16 7.17 -1.40
N ARG A 149 19.38 7.61 -1.08
CA ARG A 149 20.46 7.80 -2.07
C ARG A 149 20.89 6.46 -2.68
N TRP A 150 21.04 5.44 -1.85
CA TRP A 150 21.37 4.11 -2.32
C TRP A 150 20.30 3.56 -3.27
N MET A 151 19.01 3.69 -2.93
CA MET A 151 17.91 3.29 -3.80
C MET A 151 17.90 4.06 -5.13
N SER A 152 18.14 5.37 -5.09
CA SER A 152 18.27 6.20 -6.29
C SER A 152 19.37 5.67 -7.23
N GLN A 153 20.53 5.28 -6.68
CA GLN A 153 21.61 4.69 -7.46
C GLN A 153 21.23 3.33 -8.06
N LYS A 154 20.56 2.46 -7.29
CA LYS A 154 20.12 1.14 -7.76
C LYS A 154 19.06 1.24 -8.86
N LEU A 155 18.04 2.08 -8.66
CA LEU A 155 17.01 2.31 -9.66
C LEU A 155 17.58 2.98 -10.92
N THR A 156 18.52 3.92 -10.78
CA THR A 156 19.24 4.52 -11.91
C THR A 156 19.97 3.45 -12.72
N LYS A 157 20.74 2.57 -12.06
CA LYS A 157 21.46 1.48 -12.73
C LYS A 157 20.49 0.59 -13.52
N LYS A 158 19.39 0.14 -12.91
CA LYS A 158 18.36 -0.69 -13.56
C LYS A 158 17.74 0.01 -14.78
N MET A 159 17.46 1.31 -14.69
CA MET A 159 16.91 2.06 -15.83
C MET A 159 17.93 2.28 -16.96
N GLN A 160 19.22 2.41 -16.62
CA GLN A 160 20.31 2.61 -17.58
C GLN A 160 20.65 1.38 -18.41
N GLU A 161 20.20 0.19 -17.99
CA GLU A 161 20.28 -1.04 -18.79
C GLU A 161 19.48 -0.92 -20.10
N HIS A 162 18.43 -0.09 -20.11
CA HIS A 162 17.61 0.17 -21.29
C HIS A 162 17.84 1.56 -21.91
N ASP A 163 18.13 2.57 -21.08
CA ASP A 163 18.43 3.94 -21.55
C ASP A 163 19.48 4.61 -20.67
N LYS A 164 20.72 4.68 -21.18
CA LYS A 164 21.90 5.22 -20.48
C LYS A 164 21.72 6.66 -19.96
N ARG A 165 20.77 7.43 -20.49
CA ARG A 165 20.53 8.82 -20.06
C ARG A 165 19.61 8.92 -18.86
N LYS A 166 18.84 7.87 -18.54
CA LYS A 166 17.91 7.91 -17.42
C LYS A 166 18.65 7.97 -16.09
N GLN A 167 18.14 8.82 -15.21
CA GLN A 167 18.61 8.93 -13.83
C GLN A 167 17.39 9.04 -12.92
N VAL A 168 17.47 8.39 -11.77
CA VAL A 168 16.46 8.44 -10.71
C VAL A 168 17.00 9.30 -9.58
N THR A 169 16.41 10.46 -9.34
CA THR A 169 16.80 11.35 -8.23
C THR A 169 16.34 10.82 -6.88
N GLU A 170 16.87 11.38 -5.79
CA GLU A 170 16.41 11.04 -4.45
C GLU A 170 14.95 11.46 -4.20
N GLU A 171 14.50 12.54 -4.84
CA GLU A 171 13.11 13.04 -4.78
C GLU A 171 12.17 12.08 -5.50
N GLN A 172 12.59 11.53 -6.64
CA GLN A 172 11.86 10.50 -7.38
C GLN A 172 11.67 9.24 -6.53
N VAL A 173 12.70 8.79 -5.81
CA VAL A 173 12.57 7.65 -4.87
C VAL A 173 11.50 7.91 -3.82
N GLU A 174 11.45 9.12 -3.27
CA GLU A 174 10.45 9.49 -2.27
C GLU A 174 9.03 9.46 -2.84
N ILE A 175 8.84 9.95 -4.08
CA ILE A 175 7.54 9.92 -4.78
C ILE A 175 7.11 8.47 -5.07
N ILE A 176 8.02 7.64 -5.61
CA ILE A 176 7.79 6.21 -5.85
C ILE A 176 7.34 5.53 -4.56
N TRP A 177 8.05 5.80 -3.46
CA TRP A 177 7.74 5.23 -2.16
C TRP A 177 6.33 5.61 -1.68
N TRP A 178 5.97 6.89 -1.75
CA TRP A 178 4.66 7.34 -1.32
C TRP A 178 3.54 6.77 -2.19
N MET A 179 3.74 6.68 -3.50
CA MET A 179 2.75 6.04 -4.38
C MET A 179 2.62 4.55 -4.04
N ALA A 180 3.73 3.81 -3.94
CA ALA A 180 3.69 2.39 -3.62
C ALA A 180 3.02 2.12 -2.26
N SER A 181 3.39 2.88 -1.22
CA SER A 181 2.82 2.71 0.12
C SER A 181 1.35 3.12 0.23
N LEU A 182 0.90 4.16 -0.47
CA LEU A 182 -0.52 4.57 -0.43
C LEU A 182 -1.41 3.64 -1.27
N PHE A 183 -0.87 3.01 -2.32
CA PHE A 183 -1.62 2.15 -3.24
C PHE A 183 -1.35 0.65 -3.10
N HIS A 184 -0.60 0.16 -2.10
CA HIS A 184 -0.35 -1.28 -1.99
C HIS A 184 -1.65 -2.06 -1.68
N ASP A 185 -2.44 -1.56 -0.72
CA ASP A 185 -3.65 -2.24 -0.22
C ASP A 185 -4.96 -1.74 -0.85
N TYR A 186 -4.94 -0.74 -1.75
CA TYR A 186 -6.17 -0.04 -2.13
C TYR A 186 -7.18 -0.92 -2.90
N ALA A 187 -6.72 -2.01 -3.51
CA ALA A 187 -7.56 -2.97 -4.21
C ALA A 187 -8.03 -4.13 -3.30
N TYR A 188 -7.70 -4.12 -2.02
CA TYR A 188 -8.13 -5.13 -1.06
C TYR A 188 -9.66 -5.31 -1.01
N PRO A 189 -10.48 -4.24 -0.95
CA PRO A 189 -11.94 -4.39 -0.99
C PRO A 189 -12.43 -5.08 -2.26
N LEU A 190 -11.85 -4.74 -3.41
CA LEU A 190 -12.22 -5.35 -4.70
C LEU A 190 -11.83 -6.82 -4.77
N SER A 191 -10.61 -7.17 -4.32
CA SER A 191 -10.15 -8.55 -4.17
C SER A 191 -11.13 -9.35 -3.31
N HIS A 192 -11.60 -8.77 -2.20
CA HIS A 192 -12.54 -9.44 -1.32
C HIS A 192 -13.90 -9.70 -1.99
N ILE A 193 -14.43 -8.70 -2.72
CA ILE A 193 -15.66 -8.85 -3.51
C ILE A 193 -15.50 -9.96 -4.54
N LEU A 194 -14.38 -10.00 -5.27
CA LEU A 194 -14.07 -11.05 -6.25
C LEU A 194 -14.01 -12.45 -5.62
N LYS A 195 -13.57 -12.56 -4.37
CA LYS A 195 -13.54 -13.83 -3.61
C LYS A 195 -14.92 -14.25 -3.07
N VAL A 196 -15.67 -13.31 -2.48
CA VAL A 196 -16.91 -13.63 -1.76
C VAL A 196 -18.12 -13.75 -2.67
N VAL A 197 -18.29 -12.83 -3.63
CA VAL A 197 -19.50 -12.81 -4.47
C VAL A 197 -19.74 -14.16 -5.16
N PRO A 198 -18.72 -14.82 -5.76
CA PRO A 198 -18.87 -16.18 -6.28
C PRO A 198 -19.46 -17.17 -5.28
N SER A 199 -18.85 -17.25 -4.08
CA SER A 199 -19.26 -18.19 -3.03
C SER A 199 -20.70 -17.97 -2.56
N VAL A 200 -21.15 -16.71 -2.50
CA VAL A 200 -22.53 -16.36 -2.14
C VAL A 200 -23.49 -16.71 -3.27
N THR A 201 -23.14 -16.40 -4.52
CA THR A 201 -24.00 -16.69 -5.69
C THR A 201 -24.13 -18.19 -5.99
N GLU A 202 -23.10 -18.99 -5.69
CA GLU A 202 -23.15 -20.45 -5.86
C GLU A 202 -24.06 -21.11 -4.83
N ARG A 203 -24.01 -20.63 -3.58
CA ARG A 203 -24.85 -21.15 -2.48
C ARG A 203 -26.30 -20.67 -2.58
N ASN A 204 -26.53 -19.43 -3.00
CA ASN A 204 -27.86 -18.87 -3.22
C ASN A 204 -28.09 -18.62 -4.70
N ARG A 205 -28.54 -19.66 -5.44
CA ARG A 205 -28.91 -19.55 -6.86
C ARG A 205 -29.92 -18.43 -7.13
N GLU A 206 -30.71 -18.06 -6.11
CA GLU A 206 -31.74 -17.01 -6.17
C GLU A 206 -31.28 -15.63 -5.69
N ALA A 207 -30.13 -15.52 -5.00
CA ALA A 207 -29.62 -14.22 -4.57
C ALA A 207 -29.13 -13.46 -5.80
N SER A 208 -29.96 -12.54 -6.28
CA SER A 208 -29.59 -11.63 -7.36
C SER A 208 -28.38 -10.80 -6.92
N LEU A 209 -27.48 -10.48 -7.86
CA LEU A 209 -26.43 -9.47 -7.62
C LEU A 209 -27.08 -8.20 -7.03
N LYS A 210 -28.26 -7.79 -7.50
CA LYS A 210 -29.00 -6.67 -6.93
C LYS A 210 -29.23 -6.78 -5.41
N GLN A 211 -29.51 -7.97 -4.87
CA GLN A 211 -29.66 -8.21 -3.42
C GLN A 211 -28.31 -8.17 -2.68
N ILE A 212 -27.26 -8.80 -3.23
CA ILE A 212 -25.91 -8.71 -2.62
C ILE A 212 -25.47 -7.25 -2.57
N TRP A 213 -25.74 -6.48 -3.62
CA TRP A 213 -25.37 -5.08 -3.72
C TRP A 213 -26.24 -4.20 -2.82
N SER A 214 -27.52 -4.57 -2.66
CA SER A 214 -28.40 -3.93 -1.70
C SER A 214 -28.03 -4.23 -0.25
N LEU A 215 -27.59 -5.45 0.05
CA LEU A 215 -27.05 -5.85 1.35
C LEU A 215 -25.73 -5.13 1.65
N MET A 216 -24.90 -4.97 0.62
CA MET A 216 -23.70 -4.12 0.67
C MET A 216 -24.03 -2.62 0.60
N GLY A 217 -25.28 -2.19 0.80
CA GLY A 217 -25.64 -0.77 0.93
C GLY A 217 -25.45 0.09 -0.34
N PHE A 218 -25.10 -0.51 -1.48
CA PHE A 218 -24.76 0.22 -2.71
C PHE A 218 -25.98 0.80 -3.43
N THR A 219 -27.17 0.23 -3.24
CA THR A 219 -28.37 0.55 -4.04
C THR A 219 -29.14 1.78 -3.56
N ARG A 220 -28.82 2.37 -2.39
CA ARG A 220 -29.75 3.31 -1.72
C ARG A 220 -29.31 4.76 -1.58
N SER A 221 -28.10 5.17 -1.98
CA SER A 221 -27.71 6.58 -1.88
C SER A 221 -27.43 7.22 -3.23
N LYS A 222 -28.15 8.31 -3.55
CA LYS A 222 -27.85 9.27 -4.64
C LYS A 222 -26.44 9.90 -4.55
N LYS A 223 -25.61 9.51 -3.58
CA LYS A 223 -24.24 9.99 -3.33
C LYS A 223 -23.16 9.07 -3.88
N ASN A 224 -23.49 7.95 -4.52
CA ASN A 224 -22.48 7.04 -5.05
C ASN A 224 -21.88 7.46 -6.40
N LYS A 225 -21.81 8.77 -6.71
CA LYS A 225 -20.99 9.28 -7.82
C LYS A 225 -19.53 8.83 -7.73
N VAL A 226 -19.04 8.62 -6.51
CA VAL A 226 -17.70 8.07 -6.24
C VAL A 226 -17.61 6.63 -6.74
N PHE A 227 -18.61 5.82 -6.43
CA PHE A 227 -18.68 4.45 -6.91
C PHE A 227 -18.93 4.40 -8.43
N GLU A 228 -19.82 5.23 -8.97
CA GLU A 228 -20.02 5.35 -10.43
C GLU A 228 -18.75 5.76 -11.17
N ARG A 229 -17.95 6.71 -10.65
CA ARG A 229 -16.65 7.08 -11.24
C ARG A 229 -15.64 5.95 -11.20
N VAL A 230 -15.57 5.26 -10.07
CA VAL A 230 -14.76 4.03 -9.94
C VAL A 230 -15.23 3.01 -10.98
N TYR A 231 -16.54 2.91 -11.21
CA TYR A 231 -17.14 1.96 -12.16
C TYR A 231 -17.09 2.39 -13.62
N ASP A 232 -16.84 3.66 -13.90
CA ASP A 232 -16.66 4.16 -15.27
C ASP A 232 -15.31 3.75 -15.85
N ASP A 233 -14.37 3.35 -14.99
CA ASP A 233 -13.12 2.70 -15.37
C ASP A 233 -13.39 1.40 -16.15
N GLU A 234 -12.79 1.30 -17.34
CA GLU A 234 -12.95 0.13 -18.22
C GLU A 234 -12.46 -1.16 -17.58
N PHE A 235 -11.39 -1.09 -16.80
CA PHE A 235 -10.85 -2.26 -16.11
C PHE A 235 -11.83 -2.77 -15.05
N LEU A 236 -12.52 -1.90 -14.31
CA LEU A 236 -13.58 -2.34 -13.40
C LEU A 236 -14.81 -2.88 -14.13
N LYS A 237 -15.17 -2.34 -15.29
CA LYS A 237 -16.24 -2.92 -16.13
C LYS A 237 -15.92 -4.34 -16.55
N ASP A 238 -14.69 -4.62 -16.94
CA ASP A 238 -14.22 -5.96 -17.29
C ASP A 238 -14.30 -6.90 -16.07
N LEU A 239 -13.83 -6.45 -14.91
CA LEU A 239 -13.91 -7.24 -13.68
C LEU A 239 -15.35 -7.56 -13.27
N LEU A 240 -16.27 -6.60 -13.40
CA LEU A 240 -17.68 -6.82 -13.09
C LEU A 240 -18.33 -7.78 -14.09
N THR A 241 -17.91 -7.73 -15.35
CA THR A 241 -18.34 -8.69 -16.37
C THR A 241 -17.90 -10.09 -15.97
N ILE A 242 -16.67 -10.26 -15.47
CA ILE A 242 -16.18 -11.52 -14.92
C ILE A 242 -17.01 -11.97 -13.71
N VAL A 243 -17.30 -11.08 -12.76
CA VAL A 243 -18.14 -11.40 -11.59
C VAL A 243 -19.54 -11.86 -12.01
N LYS A 244 -20.10 -11.25 -13.06
CA LYS A 244 -21.41 -11.59 -13.63
C LYS A 244 -21.44 -12.92 -14.38
N GLN A 245 -20.29 -13.52 -14.72
CA GLN A 245 -20.25 -14.87 -15.30
C GLN A 245 -20.57 -15.91 -14.21
N LYS A 246 -21.86 -16.12 -13.99
CA LYS A 246 -22.46 -16.72 -12.78
C LYS A 246 -22.12 -18.18 -12.43
N LYS A 247 -21.32 -18.93 -13.20
CA LYS A 247 -21.30 -20.41 -13.03
C LYS A 247 -19.94 -21.12 -13.04
N ASP A 248 -18.84 -20.49 -13.46
CA ASP A 248 -17.56 -21.22 -13.57
C ASP A 248 -16.42 -20.42 -12.94
N ILE A 249 -15.92 -20.91 -11.80
CA ILE A 249 -14.77 -20.33 -11.09
C ILE A 249 -13.48 -20.40 -11.92
N ASN A 250 -13.28 -21.47 -12.70
CA ASN A 250 -12.11 -21.64 -13.55
C ASN A 250 -12.16 -20.67 -14.73
N LYS A 251 -13.34 -20.47 -15.34
CA LYS A 251 -13.51 -19.47 -16.40
C LYS A 251 -13.24 -18.05 -15.88
N ARG A 252 -13.72 -17.74 -14.67
CA ARG A 252 -13.45 -16.44 -14.02
C ARG A 252 -11.97 -16.24 -13.72
N LYS A 253 -11.33 -17.27 -13.15
CA LYS A 253 -9.87 -17.29 -12.91
C LYS A 253 -9.10 -17.05 -14.21
N LYS A 254 -9.42 -17.79 -15.29
CA LYS A 254 -8.78 -17.59 -16.61
C LYS A 254 -8.99 -16.19 -17.18
N ALA A 255 -10.19 -15.62 -17.03
CA ALA A 255 -10.46 -14.26 -17.48
C ALA A 255 -9.66 -13.22 -16.68
N LEU A 256 -9.58 -13.35 -15.36
CA LEU A 256 -8.73 -12.50 -14.52
C LEU A 256 -7.25 -12.64 -14.89
N GLN A 257 -6.78 -13.87 -15.07
CA GLN A 257 -5.42 -14.15 -15.49
C GLN A 257 -5.09 -13.51 -16.83
N SER A 258 -6.03 -13.51 -17.78
CA SER A 258 -5.86 -12.83 -19.07
C SER A 258 -5.75 -11.31 -18.91
N ILE A 259 -6.58 -10.70 -18.06
CA ILE A 259 -6.50 -9.26 -17.79
C ILE A 259 -5.13 -8.92 -17.18
N TYR A 260 -4.70 -9.69 -16.18
CA TYR A 260 -3.40 -9.48 -15.55
C TYR A 260 -2.25 -9.71 -16.51
N LYS A 261 -2.30 -10.74 -17.34
CA LYS A 261 -1.27 -10.98 -18.36
C LYS A 261 -1.15 -9.79 -19.31
N ASN A 262 -2.28 -9.26 -19.79
CA ASN A 262 -2.30 -8.13 -20.71
C ASN A 262 -1.81 -6.83 -20.07
N ARG A 263 -2.17 -6.59 -18.80
CA ARG A 263 -1.85 -5.33 -18.11
C ARG A 263 -0.48 -5.34 -17.45
N LEU A 264 0.01 -6.50 -17.02
CA LEU A 264 1.25 -6.63 -16.26
C LEU A 264 2.41 -7.20 -17.09
N SER A 265 2.19 -7.56 -18.37
CA SER A 265 3.27 -7.91 -19.29
C SER A 265 4.23 -6.72 -19.45
N GLY A 266 5.49 -6.92 -19.10
CA GLY A 266 6.52 -5.88 -19.11
C GLY A 266 6.84 -5.24 -17.76
N TYR A 267 6.12 -5.60 -16.69
CA TYR A 267 6.48 -5.25 -15.31
C TYR A 267 7.13 -6.42 -14.57
N PHE A 268 6.93 -7.63 -15.07
CA PHE A 268 7.36 -8.90 -14.49
C PHE A 268 8.09 -9.74 -15.54
N ASP A 269 9.04 -10.54 -15.09
CA ASP A 269 9.59 -11.62 -15.90
C ASP A 269 8.46 -12.64 -16.19
N ASP A 270 8.48 -13.33 -17.34
CA ASP A 270 7.38 -14.24 -17.73
C ASP A 270 7.11 -15.33 -16.69
N ASP A 271 8.16 -15.86 -16.07
CA ASP A 271 8.06 -16.85 -15.00
C ASP A 271 7.45 -16.26 -13.71
N GLU A 272 7.89 -15.06 -13.30
CA GLU A 272 7.34 -14.33 -12.15
C GLU A 272 5.84 -14.07 -12.35
N LEU A 273 5.45 -13.63 -13.55
CA LEU A 273 4.07 -13.35 -13.88
C LEU A 273 3.25 -14.64 -13.87
N LYS A 274 3.72 -15.69 -14.54
CA LYS A 274 3.02 -17.00 -14.60
C LYS A 274 2.76 -17.55 -13.20
N GLU A 275 3.73 -17.45 -12.30
CA GLU A 275 3.56 -17.84 -10.90
C GLU A 275 2.51 -16.98 -10.20
N SER A 276 2.64 -15.65 -10.32
CA SER A 276 1.70 -14.67 -9.75
C SER A 276 0.25 -14.92 -10.20
N LEU A 277 0.04 -15.30 -11.46
CA LEU A 277 -1.28 -15.60 -12.02
C LEU A 277 -1.99 -16.77 -11.32
N ASN A 278 -1.28 -17.67 -10.62
CA ASN A 278 -1.91 -18.72 -9.83
C ASN A 278 -2.76 -18.15 -8.68
N HIS A 279 -2.44 -16.92 -8.25
CA HIS A 279 -3.08 -16.16 -7.19
C HIS A 279 -3.88 -14.99 -7.75
N CYS A 280 -4.69 -15.24 -8.79
CA CYS A 280 -5.42 -14.20 -9.51
C CYS A 280 -6.44 -13.37 -8.69
N TYR A 281 -6.59 -13.64 -7.39
CA TYR A 281 -7.39 -12.84 -6.46
C TYR A 281 -6.53 -12.07 -5.46
N ASP A 282 -5.21 -12.06 -5.64
CA ASP A 282 -4.27 -11.27 -4.88
C ASP A 282 -4.57 -9.76 -5.02
N HIS A 283 -4.61 -9.04 -3.90
CA HIS A 283 -4.96 -7.62 -3.94
C HIS A 283 -3.80 -6.75 -4.44
N GLY A 284 -2.56 -7.17 -4.26
CA GLY A 284 -1.38 -6.51 -4.83
C GLY A 284 -1.38 -6.61 -6.35
N LEU A 285 -1.59 -7.80 -6.92
CA LEU A 285 -1.70 -7.97 -8.38
C LEU A 285 -2.89 -7.19 -8.96
N LEU A 286 -4.04 -7.25 -8.28
CA LEU A 286 -5.22 -6.51 -8.69
C LEU A 286 -5.00 -5.00 -8.64
N GLY A 287 -4.36 -4.50 -7.58
CA GLY A 287 -4.02 -3.10 -7.41
C GLY A 287 -3.02 -2.60 -8.44
N ALA A 288 -2.00 -3.41 -8.74
CA ALA A 288 -1.01 -3.15 -9.77
C ALA A 288 -1.66 -3.09 -11.16
N ALA A 289 -2.52 -4.06 -11.50
CA ALA A 289 -3.18 -4.11 -12.80
C ALA A 289 -4.14 -2.92 -13.02
N HIS A 290 -4.91 -2.56 -11.98
CA HIS A 290 -5.78 -1.39 -12.03
C HIS A 290 -4.97 -0.09 -12.12
N LEU A 291 -3.88 0.05 -11.37
CA LEU A 291 -3.03 1.24 -11.43
C LEU A 291 -2.34 1.39 -12.79
N SER A 292 -1.95 0.27 -13.40
CA SER A 292 -1.42 0.21 -14.77
C SER A 292 -2.44 0.72 -15.79
N ALA A 293 -3.70 0.27 -15.71
CA ALA A 293 -4.77 0.75 -16.57
C ALA A 293 -5.02 2.26 -16.36
N LEU A 294 -5.04 2.70 -15.10
CA LEU A 294 -5.30 4.09 -14.74
C LEU A 294 -4.24 5.07 -15.28
N LEU A 295 -2.98 4.64 -15.33
CA LEU A 295 -1.81 5.45 -15.69
C LEU A 295 -1.20 5.05 -17.04
N GLU A 296 -1.97 4.38 -17.91
CA GLU A 296 -1.49 3.85 -19.18
C GLU A 296 -0.88 4.94 -20.09
N LYS A 297 -1.47 6.14 -20.11
CA LYS A 297 -1.02 7.27 -20.92
C LYS A 297 0.18 8.02 -20.32
N GLU A 298 0.38 7.88 -19.02
CA GLU A 298 1.45 8.50 -18.25
C GLU A 298 2.63 7.55 -18.05
N ARG A 299 2.56 6.34 -18.62
CA ARG A 299 3.50 5.25 -18.38
C ARG A 299 4.95 5.72 -18.55
N ASN A 300 5.72 5.51 -17.50
CA ASN A 300 7.14 5.78 -17.46
C ASN A 300 7.79 4.87 -16.41
N THR A 301 9.11 4.86 -16.36
CA THR A 301 9.87 3.94 -15.52
C THR A 301 9.65 4.15 -14.01
N ILE A 302 9.22 5.34 -13.57
CA ILE A 302 8.84 5.63 -12.18
C ILE A 302 7.54 4.92 -11.86
N ILE A 303 6.52 5.10 -12.71
CA ILE A 303 5.22 4.43 -12.58
C ILE A 303 5.38 2.91 -12.69
N ASP A 304 6.25 2.42 -13.58
CA ASP A 304 6.55 1.01 -13.70
C ASP A 304 7.17 0.43 -12.41
N THR A 305 8.03 1.20 -11.73
CA THR A 305 8.60 0.81 -10.44
C THR A 305 7.52 0.73 -9.36
N VAL A 306 6.56 1.67 -9.34
CA VAL A 306 5.43 1.66 -8.40
C VAL A 306 4.54 0.44 -8.63
N ILE A 307 4.11 0.20 -9.88
CA ILE A 307 3.24 -0.93 -10.25
C ILE A 307 3.90 -2.26 -9.89
N ARG A 308 5.20 -2.42 -10.22
CA ARG A 308 5.95 -3.62 -9.86
C ARG A 308 6.03 -3.81 -8.34
N ALA A 309 6.34 -2.76 -7.57
CA ALA A 309 6.38 -2.85 -6.12
C ALA A 309 5.05 -3.29 -5.50
N ILE A 310 3.93 -2.73 -5.99
CA ILE A 310 2.59 -3.11 -5.55
C ILE A 310 2.25 -4.54 -5.98
N GLY A 311 2.61 -4.99 -7.17
CA GLY A 311 2.28 -6.36 -7.57
C GLY A 311 3.09 -7.42 -6.82
N ILE A 312 4.32 -7.09 -6.39
CA ILE A 312 5.19 -8.01 -5.63
C ILE A 312 4.83 -8.07 -4.14
N HIS A 313 4.31 -6.99 -3.54
CA HIS A 313 4.27 -6.89 -2.07
C HIS A 313 3.50 -8.02 -1.38
N ASN A 314 2.33 -8.39 -1.90
CA ASN A 314 1.54 -9.48 -1.34
C ASN A 314 1.96 -10.86 -1.91
N GLY A 315 2.72 -10.86 -3.02
CA GLY A 315 3.26 -12.04 -3.68
C GLY A 315 4.47 -12.67 -2.97
N ALA A 316 5.01 -12.03 -1.91
CA ALA A 316 6.08 -12.57 -1.07
C ALA A 316 5.72 -13.87 -0.32
N VAL A 317 4.48 -14.36 -0.46
CA VAL A 317 4.09 -15.71 -0.06
C VAL A 317 4.66 -16.80 -1.00
N TYR A 318 5.15 -16.47 -2.20
CA TYR A 318 5.53 -17.47 -3.21
C TYR A 318 7.03 -17.54 -3.55
N SER A 319 7.80 -16.49 -3.28
CA SER A 319 9.24 -16.61 -3.05
C SER A 319 9.56 -16.03 -1.68
N LYS A 320 10.07 -16.86 -0.76
CA LYS A 320 10.35 -16.48 0.64
C LYS A 320 11.35 -15.32 0.81
N GLN A 321 11.81 -14.71 -0.28
CA GLN A 321 12.91 -13.76 -0.29
C GLN A 321 12.70 -12.73 -1.40
N VAL A 322 12.33 -11.51 -1.04
CA VAL A 322 12.50 -10.34 -1.92
C VAL A 322 13.92 -9.82 -1.75
N ASN A 323 14.63 -9.63 -2.85
CA ASN A 323 15.98 -9.11 -2.85
C ASN A 323 15.95 -7.58 -2.99
N ILE A 324 16.48 -6.86 -2.00
CA ILE A 324 16.57 -5.40 -2.02
C ILE A 324 17.35 -4.86 -3.24
N GLU A 325 18.30 -5.62 -3.76
CA GLU A 325 19.10 -5.26 -4.94
C GLU A 325 18.28 -5.33 -6.23
N LYS A 326 17.37 -6.30 -6.34
CA LYS A 326 16.49 -6.47 -7.52
C LYS A 326 15.31 -5.49 -7.47
N ASP A 327 14.66 -5.41 -6.32
CA ASP A 327 13.39 -4.71 -6.12
C ASP A 327 13.38 -3.90 -4.81
N PRO A 328 14.19 -2.80 -4.73
CA PRO A 328 14.40 -2.06 -3.48
C PRO A 328 13.11 -1.46 -2.89
N ILE A 329 12.19 -1.01 -3.74
CA ILE A 329 10.92 -0.42 -3.31
C ILE A 329 9.97 -1.50 -2.79
N ALA A 330 9.88 -2.64 -3.48
CA ALA A 330 9.06 -3.78 -3.03
C ALA A 330 9.57 -4.31 -1.69
N PHE A 331 10.90 -4.46 -1.55
CA PHE A 331 11.53 -4.88 -0.31
C PHE A 331 11.16 -3.97 0.86
N LEU A 332 11.29 -2.64 0.68
CA LEU A 332 10.95 -1.68 1.72
C LEU A 332 9.44 -1.67 2.01
N LEU A 333 8.60 -1.89 1.00
CA LEU A 333 7.16 -1.92 1.14
C LEU A 333 6.75 -3.11 2.01
N ILE A 334 7.22 -4.31 1.68
CA ILE A 334 6.99 -5.54 2.46
C ILE A 334 7.53 -5.37 3.88
N LEU A 335 8.74 -4.83 4.04
CA LEU A 335 9.31 -4.58 5.37
C LEU A 335 8.38 -3.71 6.23
N CYS A 336 7.90 -2.60 5.69
CA CYS A 336 7.09 -1.64 6.43
C CYS A 336 5.68 -2.17 6.69
N ASP A 337 5.10 -2.87 5.73
CA ASP A 337 3.80 -3.52 5.84
C ASP A 337 3.81 -4.55 6.98
N GLU A 338 4.80 -5.43 6.97
CA GLU A 338 4.94 -6.49 7.98
C GLU A 338 5.33 -5.95 9.35
N CYS A 339 6.15 -4.89 9.42
CA CYS A 339 6.42 -4.20 10.69
C CYS A 339 5.13 -3.59 11.29
N GLN A 340 4.16 -3.19 10.47
CA GLN A 340 2.85 -2.74 10.94
C GLN A 340 1.94 -3.89 11.39
N GLU A 341 2.12 -5.09 10.82
CA GLU A 341 1.37 -6.29 11.19
C GLU A 341 1.98 -7.05 12.39
N TRP A 342 3.15 -6.64 12.87
CA TRP A 342 3.84 -7.32 13.95
C TRP A 342 3.02 -7.33 15.25
N GLU A 343 2.89 -8.52 15.84
CA GLU A 343 2.10 -8.81 17.04
C GLU A 343 0.61 -8.48 16.89
N ARG A 344 0.12 -8.28 15.66
CA ARG A 344 -1.28 -7.98 15.45
C ARG A 344 -2.12 -9.20 15.80
N HIS A 345 -3.07 -8.99 16.71
CA HIS A 345 -4.05 -10.01 17.04
C HIS A 345 -5.11 -10.15 15.96
N ILE A 346 -5.16 -11.32 15.33
CA ILE A 346 -6.20 -11.75 14.39
C ILE A 346 -7.13 -12.76 15.05
N ALA A 347 -8.39 -12.74 14.65
CA ALA A 347 -9.38 -13.73 15.06
C ALA A 347 -9.44 -14.85 14.01
N VAL A 348 -9.11 -16.07 14.41
CA VAL A 348 -9.20 -17.27 13.57
C VAL A 348 -10.16 -18.22 14.26
N GLY A 349 -11.41 -18.26 13.79
CA GLY A 349 -12.50 -18.95 14.47
C GLY A 349 -12.82 -18.30 15.82
N ASP A 350 -12.73 -19.08 16.90
CA ASP A 350 -12.91 -18.67 18.29
C ASP A 350 -11.62 -18.19 18.98
N LYS A 351 -10.47 -18.31 18.30
CA LYS A 351 -9.15 -17.97 18.86
C LYS A 351 -8.69 -16.58 18.42
N VAL A 352 -8.01 -15.89 19.33
CA VAL A 352 -7.25 -14.68 19.04
C VAL A 352 -5.77 -15.04 19.10
N MET A 353 -5.03 -14.80 18.03
CA MET A 353 -3.59 -15.08 17.93
C MET A 353 -2.85 -13.97 17.20
N SER A 354 -1.55 -13.85 17.42
CA SER A 354 -0.71 -12.92 16.65
C SER A 354 -0.56 -13.39 15.20
N GLU A 355 -0.70 -12.49 14.22
CA GLU A 355 -0.60 -12.78 12.79
C GLU A 355 0.80 -13.29 12.43
N SER A 356 1.84 -12.66 12.97
CA SER A 356 3.24 -13.06 12.81
C SER A 356 3.84 -13.40 14.17
N LYS A 357 4.53 -14.54 14.27
CA LYS A 357 5.17 -15.01 15.51
C LYS A 357 6.46 -14.25 15.78
N TRP A 358 7.26 -14.04 14.72
CA TRP A 358 8.43 -13.16 14.73
C TRP A 358 8.78 -12.72 13.31
N ILE A 359 9.46 -11.59 13.22
CA ILE A 359 10.03 -11.05 11.98
C ILE A 359 11.55 -11.03 12.15
N ARG A 360 12.28 -11.72 11.28
CA ARG A 360 13.75 -11.70 11.30
C ARG A 360 14.26 -10.99 10.07
N ILE A 361 14.91 -9.85 10.29
CA ILE A 361 15.62 -9.15 9.23
C ILE A 361 17.08 -9.58 9.28
N GLN A 362 17.48 -10.43 8.34
CA GLN A 362 18.89 -10.82 8.20
C GLN A 362 19.65 -9.73 7.46
N GLY A 363 20.95 -9.62 7.75
CA GLY A 363 21.80 -8.65 7.09
C GLY A 363 21.61 -7.21 7.56
N ILE A 364 21.02 -6.97 8.74
CA ILE A 364 21.06 -5.64 9.39
C ILE A 364 21.78 -5.79 10.73
N GLN A 365 22.84 -4.99 10.95
CA GLN A 365 23.60 -4.93 12.18
C GLN A 365 23.53 -3.51 12.75
N LYS A 366 23.23 -3.36 14.05
CA LYS A 366 23.30 -2.03 14.69
C LYS A 366 24.76 -1.71 15.08
N ARG A 367 25.25 -0.51 14.72
CA ARG A 367 26.51 0.05 15.25
C ARG A 367 26.31 1.47 15.75
N GLY A 368 26.27 1.65 17.07
CA GLY A 368 26.03 2.95 17.71
C GLY A 368 24.61 3.46 17.43
N LYS A 369 24.48 4.64 16.81
CA LYS A 369 23.19 5.22 16.36
C LYS A 369 22.81 4.83 14.92
N ASN A 370 23.67 4.09 14.23
CA ASN A 370 23.50 3.74 12.82
C ASN A 370 23.10 2.27 12.65
N PHE A 371 22.41 1.98 11.55
CA PHE A 371 22.14 0.63 11.08
C PHE A 371 23.06 0.34 9.91
N ILE A 372 23.68 -0.84 9.94
CA ILE A 372 24.54 -1.35 8.89
C ILE A 372 23.78 -2.44 8.17
N ILE A 373 23.43 -2.17 6.93
CA ILE A 373 22.91 -3.20 6.03
C ILE A 373 24.13 -3.92 5.44
N LYS A 374 24.26 -5.22 5.70
CA LYS A 374 25.22 -6.15 5.07
C LYS A 374 24.70 -6.54 3.67
N ASP A 375 25.54 -7.21 2.88
CA ASP A 375 25.16 -7.64 1.53
C ASP A 375 23.97 -8.61 1.57
N ASN A 376 22.97 -8.34 0.72
CA ASN A 376 21.72 -9.11 0.59
C ASN A 376 20.90 -9.21 1.90
N PRO A 377 20.39 -8.09 2.46
CA PRO A 377 19.43 -8.19 3.54
C PRO A 377 18.20 -8.95 3.04
N THR A 378 17.73 -9.89 3.85
CA THR A 378 16.52 -10.66 3.59
C THR A 378 15.60 -10.52 4.78
N ILE A 379 14.30 -10.56 4.52
CA ILE A 379 13.29 -10.54 5.57
C ILE A 379 12.65 -11.92 5.58
N ILE A 380 12.66 -12.56 6.75
CA ILE A 380 12.12 -13.89 6.97
C ILE A 380 10.97 -13.75 7.97
N PHE A 381 9.81 -14.26 7.58
CA PHE A 381 8.60 -14.26 8.39
C PHE A 381 8.30 -15.68 8.87
N GLU A 382 7.96 -15.82 10.16
CA GLU A 382 7.33 -17.04 10.68
C GLU A 382 5.89 -16.73 11.09
N PHE A 383 4.95 -17.30 10.32
CA PHE A 383 3.52 -17.26 10.63
C PHE A 383 3.15 -18.49 11.48
N PRO A 384 2.23 -18.36 12.46
CA PRO A 384 1.67 -19.51 13.15
C PRO A 384 1.03 -20.49 12.17
N ASP A 385 1.10 -21.80 12.44
CA ASP A 385 0.54 -22.81 11.53
C ASP A 385 -0.97 -22.67 11.31
N ALA A 386 -1.69 -22.04 12.25
CA ALA A 386 -3.12 -21.74 12.11
C ALA A 386 -3.43 -20.56 11.16
N VAL A 387 -2.40 -19.82 10.70
CA VAL A 387 -2.53 -18.69 9.75
C VAL A 387 -2.17 -19.12 8.33
N LYS A 388 -1.38 -20.19 8.17
CA LYS A 388 -1.05 -20.81 6.88
C LYS A 388 -2.26 -21.54 6.32
#